data_AF-Q1GQ46-F1
#
_entry.id   AF-Q1GQ46-F1
#
_cell.length_a   1.000
_cell.length_b   1.000
_cell.length_c   1.000
_cell.angle_alpha   90.00
_cell.angle_beta   90.00
_cell.angle_gamma   90.00
#
_symmetry.space_group_name_H-M   'P 1'
#
loop_
_entity.id
_entity.type
_entity.pdbx_description
1 polymer ?
#
loop_
_entity_poly.entity_id
_entity_poly.type
_entity_poly.pdbx_seq_one_letter_code
_entity_poly.pdbx_strand_id
1 'polypeptide(L)'
;MAQFQILCPHSEAEWRPVTIEFLFAPNGDQQYLWPSFDEAEAARKQLLLRAPDAQLRIALADAEIGDVDWPVREKLRFADGTYAPTPWHEEPWYQEKHEEHFCHVSTEQAGKIAFTENAAKGEVDRQLVMSPGRYLNRFFSAHLDNEAIEGWCARLSVQLAEDALKITQDADEIEEVYVGGPGSCMSHGASDFESYCHPVRVYAGPDTALAYIGARDDARARSVVWPELKIYTSIYGDVSRLKLLLENAGYAKGSLNGARIRRLVDGGSFVVPYIDAGDDLADDGEYLIIGHGEIPSENTNGLGDRCWYCPRCDRETTPHEEVYFGDGSSEEWCYNCFTDHTTFCAHNERSYSDAETFIPVLADGDEHDVLDGYVEAFGAVYIEDRGEWWLATCCRKCDASGEWYHATDLTEYHGEWLCADYLPDPVDDDDPSLANAHVLARDWFRYEMSAIELEVAKWQAAGERAREERLRHEREAAERPRLEDLRRGSLPPCSCACAHGYPPDMPTPVDGLTSAAAAPLAATATPCQTGA
;
A
#
# COMPACT_ATOMS: atom_id res chain seq x y z
N MET A 1 -47.34 43.01 -53.84
CA MET A 1 -47.51 41.94 -52.83
C MET A 1 -46.50 40.87 -53.16
N ALA A 2 -45.78 40.36 -52.17
CA ALA A 2 -44.85 39.26 -52.39
C ALA A 2 -45.60 38.03 -52.93
N GLN A 3 -44.99 37.32 -53.88
CA GLN A 3 -45.50 36.07 -54.42
C GLN A 3 -44.47 34.98 -54.19
N PHE A 4 -44.94 33.84 -53.72
CA PHE A 4 -44.11 32.70 -53.32
C PHE A 4 -44.18 31.61 -54.37
N GLN A 5 -43.11 30.85 -54.50
CA GLN A 5 -42.97 29.72 -55.41
C GLN A 5 -42.28 28.55 -54.71
N ILE A 6 -42.59 27.32 -55.14
CA ILE A 6 -41.89 26.11 -54.70
C ILE A 6 -40.85 25.75 -55.75
N LEU A 7 -39.63 25.49 -55.30
CA LEU A 7 -38.50 25.10 -56.12
C LEU A 7 -38.05 23.66 -55.83
N CYS A 8 -37.60 22.95 -56.86
CA CYS A 8 -37.01 21.61 -56.83
C CYS A 8 -35.61 21.67 -57.51
N PRO A 9 -34.60 20.90 -57.08
CA PRO A 9 -33.30 20.91 -57.74
C PRO A 9 -33.42 20.35 -59.17
N HIS A 10 -32.85 21.09 -60.11
CA HIS A 10 -32.64 20.65 -61.50
C HIS A 10 -31.20 20.18 -61.72
N SER A 11 -30.25 20.75 -60.98
CA SER A 11 -28.85 20.31 -60.88
C SER A 11 -28.28 20.71 -59.51
N GLU A 12 -27.03 20.35 -59.20
CA GLU A 12 -26.34 20.73 -57.95
C GLU A 12 -26.33 22.26 -57.69
N ALA A 13 -26.38 23.08 -58.74
CA ALA A 13 -26.33 24.54 -58.66
C ALA A 13 -27.63 25.25 -59.09
N GLU A 14 -28.60 24.53 -59.65
CA GLU A 14 -29.80 25.13 -60.26
C GLU A 14 -31.08 24.58 -59.64
N TRP A 15 -31.93 25.47 -59.16
CA TRP A 15 -33.26 25.17 -58.62
C TRP A 15 -34.33 25.76 -59.54
N ARG A 16 -35.36 24.99 -59.89
CA ARG A 16 -36.43 25.41 -60.82
C ARG A 16 -37.82 25.34 -60.20
N PRO A 17 -38.77 26.19 -60.65
CA PRO A 17 -40.14 26.17 -60.15
C PRO A 17 -40.87 24.88 -60.53
N VAL A 18 -41.70 24.38 -59.61
CA VAL A 18 -42.56 23.20 -59.83
C VAL A 18 -44.05 23.57 -59.80
N THR A 19 -44.85 22.82 -60.53
CA THR A 19 -46.30 22.91 -60.49
C THR A 19 -46.89 22.11 -59.32
N ILE A 20 -48.17 22.32 -59.03
CA ILE A 20 -48.93 21.53 -58.03
C ILE A 20 -49.05 20.02 -58.37
N GLU A 21 -48.69 19.63 -59.60
CA GLU A 21 -48.63 18.24 -60.06
C GLU A 21 -47.21 17.65 -60.01
N PHE A 22 -46.24 18.37 -59.41
CA PHE A 22 -44.83 17.99 -59.34
C PHE A 22 -44.14 17.89 -60.72
N LEU A 23 -44.69 18.55 -61.74
CA LEU A 23 -44.03 18.70 -63.03
C LEU A 23 -43.17 19.97 -63.01
N PHE A 24 -41.97 19.92 -63.58
CA PHE A 24 -41.17 21.12 -63.82
C PHE A 24 -41.97 22.08 -64.72
N ALA A 25 -42.11 23.35 -64.31
CA ALA A 25 -42.81 24.35 -65.12
C ALA A 25 -42.05 24.56 -66.45
N PRO A 26 -42.65 24.30 -67.62
CA PRO A 26 -41.91 24.26 -68.88
C PRO A 26 -41.53 25.64 -69.43
N ASN A 27 -42.23 26.70 -69.01
CA ASN A 27 -41.95 28.12 -69.26
C ASN A 27 -42.59 28.99 -68.15
N GLY A 28 -42.12 30.23 -67.98
CA GLY A 28 -42.52 31.12 -66.88
C GLY A 28 -44.03 31.43 -66.75
N ASP A 29 -44.80 31.33 -67.84
CA ASP A 29 -46.25 31.62 -67.83
C ASP A 29 -47.10 30.56 -67.09
N GLN A 30 -46.52 29.43 -66.68
CA GLN A 30 -47.19 28.37 -65.90
C GLN A 30 -46.63 28.20 -64.47
N GLN A 31 -45.89 29.19 -63.98
CA GLN A 31 -45.37 29.22 -62.63
C GLN A 31 -46.54 29.35 -61.63
N TYR A 32 -46.69 28.37 -60.74
CA TYR A 32 -47.67 28.46 -59.67
C TYR A 32 -47.13 29.43 -58.61
N LEU A 33 -47.88 30.51 -58.40
CA LEU A 33 -47.55 31.57 -57.46
C LEU A 33 -48.57 31.59 -56.34
N TRP A 34 -48.09 31.45 -55.10
CA TRP A 34 -48.91 31.53 -53.90
C TRP A 34 -48.90 32.97 -53.35
N PRO A 35 -50.04 33.49 -52.88
CA PRO A 35 -50.16 34.87 -52.38
C PRO A 35 -49.64 35.03 -50.94
N SER A 36 -49.36 33.94 -50.24
CA SER A 36 -48.84 33.91 -48.87
C SER A 36 -47.82 32.77 -48.69
N PHE A 37 -46.92 32.91 -47.71
CA PHE A 37 -45.97 31.85 -47.35
C PHE A 37 -46.71 30.60 -46.84
N ASP A 38 -47.72 30.77 -45.99
CA ASP A 38 -48.41 29.64 -45.36
C ASP A 38 -49.20 28.79 -46.39
N GLU A 39 -49.71 29.39 -47.47
CA GLU A 39 -50.30 28.65 -48.60
C GLU A 39 -49.23 27.90 -49.43
N ALA A 40 -48.06 28.51 -49.65
CA ALA A 40 -46.92 27.85 -50.29
C ALA A 40 -46.41 26.66 -49.45
N GLU A 41 -46.38 26.81 -48.13
CA GLU A 41 -45.95 25.76 -47.20
C GLU A 41 -46.97 24.63 -47.07
N ALA A 42 -48.27 24.96 -47.06
CA ALA A 42 -49.32 23.94 -47.17
C ALA A 42 -49.21 23.14 -48.47
N ALA A 43 -48.93 23.80 -49.60
CA ALA A 43 -48.69 23.13 -50.88
C ALA A 43 -47.40 22.29 -50.88
N ARG A 44 -46.28 22.80 -50.34
CA ARG A 44 -45.01 22.07 -50.18
C ARG A 44 -45.20 20.80 -49.36
N LYS A 45 -45.91 20.88 -48.23
CA LYS A 45 -46.25 19.70 -47.41
C LYS A 45 -47.09 18.67 -48.18
N GLN A 46 -48.07 19.11 -48.98
CA GLN A 46 -48.86 18.20 -49.83
C GLN A 46 -48.03 17.53 -50.95
N LEU A 47 -47.01 18.19 -51.48
CA LEU A 47 -46.07 17.59 -52.43
C LEU A 47 -45.16 16.56 -51.75
N LEU A 48 -44.61 16.87 -50.57
CA LEU A 48 -43.77 15.94 -49.78
C LEU A 48 -44.54 14.66 -49.36
N LEU A 49 -45.85 14.76 -49.08
CA LEU A 49 -46.69 13.57 -48.83
C LEU A 49 -46.81 12.64 -50.06
N ARG A 50 -46.57 13.13 -51.28
CA ARG A 50 -46.61 12.35 -52.53
C ARG A 50 -45.23 11.87 -52.96
N ALA A 51 -44.19 12.64 -52.65
CA ALA A 51 -42.79 12.33 -52.94
C ALA A 51 -41.93 12.67 -51.71
N PRO A 52 -41.81 11.75 -50.72
CA PRO A 52 -41.09 12.00 -49.47
C PRO A 52 -39.60 12.31 -49.68
N ASP A 53 -38.99 11.72 -50.70
CA ASP A 53 -37.57 11.90 -51.04
C ASP A 53 -37.30 13.19 -51.86
N ALA A 54 -38.32 14.00 -52.13
CA ALA A 54 -38.18 15.22 -52.91
C ALA A 54 -37.56 16.37 -52.10
N GLN A 55 -36.47 16.95 -52.61
CA GLN A 55 -35.92 18.18 -52.06
C GLN A 55 -36.73 19.38 -52.57
N LEU A 56 -37.54 19.98 -51.68
CA LEU A 56 -38.39 21.13 -52.00
C LEU A 56 -38.15 22.30 -51.05
N ARG A 57 -37.97 23.49 -51.61
CA ARG A 57 -37.85 24.76 -50.86
C ARG A 57 -38.83 25.82 -51.36
N ILE A 58 -39.15 26.79 -50.50
CA ILE A 58 -39.97 27.96 -50.88
C ILE A 58 -39.03 29.14 -51.15
N ALA A 59 -39.32 29.90 -52.20
CA ALA A 59 -38.63 31.13 -52.53
C ALA A 59 -39.63 32.22 -52.94
N LEU A 60 -39.17 33.47 -52.99
CA LEU A 60 -39.88 34.56 -53.64
C LEU A 60 -39.78 34.43 -55.17
N ALA A 61 -40.81 34.86 -55.88
CA ALA A 61 -40.85 34.80 -57.34
C ALA A 61 -40.09 35.96 -58.00
N ASP A 62 -40.42 37.20 -57.61
CA ASP A 62 -39.94 38.44 -58.24
C ASP A 62 -39.55 39.53 -57.20
N ALA A 63 -39.13 39.12 -56.00
CA ALA A 63 -38.79 40.03 -54.90
C ALA A 63 -37.55 39.55 -54.14
N GLU A 64 -36.79 40.48 -53.55
CA GLU A 64 -35.68 40.11 -52.68
C GLU A 64 -36.18 39.74 -51.27
N ILE A 65 -35.40 38.94 -50.54
CA ILE A 65 -35.72 38.49 -49.18
C ILE A 65 -35.84 39.68 -48.18
N GLY A 66 -35.34 40.87 -48.54
CA GLY A 66 -35.53 42.11 -47.78
C GLY A 66 -36.86 42.85 -48.04
N ASP A 67 -37.65 42.46 -49.05
CA ASP A 67 -38.90 43.14 -49.44
C ASP A 67 -40.16 42.59 -48.72
N VAL A 68 -39.98 41.56 -47.87
CA VAL A 68 -41.03 40.93 -47.05
C VAL A 68 -40.93 41.37 -45.59
N ASP A 69 -42.03 41.19 -44.85
CA ASP A 69 -41.98 41.38 -43.39
C ASP A 69 -40.99 40.39 -42.73
N TRP A 70 -40.50 40.78 -41.56
CA TRP A 70 -39.45 40.01 -40.90
C TRP A 70 -39.87 38.57 -40.52
N PRO A 71 -41.12 38.24 -40.12
CA PRO A 71 -41.51 36.86 -39.86
C PRO A 71 -41.50 36.00 -41.12
N VAL A 72 -41.99 36.50 -42.26
CA VAL A 72 -41.90 35.79 -43.55
C VAL A 72 -40.44 35.60 -43.95
N ARG A 73 -39.58 36.60 -43.70
CA ARG A 73 -38.14 36.46 -43.94
C ARG A 73 -37.52 35.31 -43.15
N GLU A 74 -37.77 35.22 -41.85
CA GLU A 74 -37.21 34.11 -41.05
C GLU A 74 -37.84 32.75 -41.45
N LYS A 75 -39.14 32.71 -41.76
CA LYS A 75 -39.81 31.51 -42.31
C LYS A 75 -39.15 31.02 -43.62
N LEU A 76 -38.80 31.94 -44.52
CA LEU A 76 -38.08 31.63 -45.77
C LEU A 76 -36.69 31.01 -45.50
N ARG A 77 -35.94 31.52 -44.51
CA ARG A 77 -34.61 31.00 -44.14
C ARG A 77 -34.65 29.58 -43.57
N PHE A 78 -35.73 29.18 -42.92
CA PHE A 78 -35.95 27.77 -42.58
C PHE A 78 -36.36 26.94 -43.82
N ALA A 79 -37.20 27.49 -44.69
CA ALA A 79 -37.70 26.78 -45.87
C ALA A 79 -36.66 26.57 -46.98
N ASP A 80 -35.64 27.44 -47.07
CA ASP A 80 -34.54 27.33 -48.05
C ASP A 80 -33.29 26.60 -47.53
N GLY A 81 -33.26 26.27 -46.23
CA GLY A 81 -32.16 25.57 -45.57
C GLY A 81 -31.05 26.46 -45.02
N THR A 82 -31.17 27.80 -45.11
CA THR A 82 -30.22 28.74 -44.48
C THR A 82 -30.14 28.53 -42.97
N TYR A 83 -31.27 28.19 -42.33
CA TYR A 83 -31.36 27.90 -40.90
C TYR A 83 -31.55 26.42 -40.63
N ALA A 84 -30.53 25.82 -40.01
CA ALA A 84 -30.65 24.49 -39.43
C ALA A 84 -31.51 24.55 -38.14
N PRO A 85 -32.56 23.73 -38.02
CA PRO A 85 -33.40 23.68 -36.83
C PRO A 85 -32.64 23.13 -35.62
N THR A 86 -33.05 23.54 -34.43
CA THR A 86 -32.58 22.97 -33.16
C THR A 86 -33.26 21.61 -32.88
N PRO A 87 -32.70 20.75 -32.01
CA PRO A 87 -33.31 19.43 -31.73
C PRO A 87 -34.73 19.51 -31.15
N TRP A 88 -35.06 20.62 -30.49
CA TRP A 88 -36.38 20.89 -29.90
C TRP A 88 -37.32 21.68 -30.84
N HIS A 89 -36.97 21.84 -32.12
CA HIS A 89 -37.75 22.68 -33.03
C HIS A 89 -39.20 22.20 -33.21
N GLU A 90 -39.45 20.89 -33.20
CA GLU A 90 -40.81 20.32 -33.32
C GLU A 90 -41.55 20.20 -31.98
N GLU A 91 -40.96 20.63 -30.86
CA GLU A 91 -41.56 20.47 -29.55
C GLU A 91 -42.74 21.44 -29.32
N PRO A 92 -43.87 20.99 -28.74
CA PRO A 92 -45.07 21.83 -28.57
C PRO A 92 -44.80 23.13 -27.80
N TRP A 93 -44.03 23.05 -26.70
CA TRP A 93 -43.67 24.19 -25.87
C TRP A 93 -42.77 25.22 -26.57
N TYR A 94 -42.06 24.81 -27.63
CA TYR A 94 -41.29 25.71 -28.48
C TYR A 94 -42.15 26.27 -29.61
N GLN A 95 -42.94 25.43 -30.27
CA GLN A 95 -43.84 25.82 -31.36
C GLN A 95 -44.85 26.90 -30.95
N GLU A 96 -45.34 26.88 -29.70
CA GLU A 96 -46.17 27.96 -29.11
C GLU A 96 -45.54 29.36 -29.19
N LYS A 97 -44.20 29.46 -29.28
CA LYS A 97 -43.45 30.73 -29.34
C LYS A 97 -42.50 30.82 -30.54
N HIS A 98 -42.59 29.89 -31.50
CA HIS A 98 -41.63 29.80 -32.59
C HIS A 98 -41.60 31.08 -33.43
N GLU A 99 -42.79 31.60 -33.78
CA GLU A 99 -42.95 32.83 -34.59
C GLU A 99 -42.52 34.12 -33.86
N GLU A 100 -42.26 34.07 -32.54
CA GLU A 100 -41.72 35.20 -31.79
C GLU A 100 -40.19 35.28 -31.88
N HIS A 101 -39.51 34.13 -31.97
CA HIS A 101 -38.06 34.02 -31.79
C HIS A 101 -37.27 33.46 -32.99
N PHE A 102 -37.84 32.56 -33.79
CA PHE A 102 -37.15 31.88 -34.90
C PHE A 102 -35.76 31.32 -34.54
N CYS A 103 -35.67 30.63 -33.40
CA CYS A 103 -34.42 30.06 -32.89
C CYS A 103 -33.90 28.90 -33.77
N HIS A 104 -32.64 28.99 -34.15
CA HIS A 104 -31.92 28.07 -35.04
C HIS A 104 -30.47 27.91 -34.59
N VAL A 105 -29.74 26.95 -35.18
CA VAL A 105 -28.29 26.83 -34.99
C VAL A 105 -27.59 28.06 -35.58
N SER A 106 -26.70 28.71 -34.84
CA SER A 106 -26.00 29.91 -35.31
C SER A 106 -25.11 29.61 -36.50
N THR A 107 -25.33 30.31 -37.61
CA THR A 107 -24.50 30.25 -38.83
C THR A 107 -23.13 30.91 -38.67
N GLU A 108 -22.98 31.81 -37.69
CA GLU A 108 -21.72 32.54 -37.42
C GLU A 108 -20.85 31.90 -36.32
N GLN A 109 -21.44 31.18 -35.38
CA GLN A 109 -20.74 30.70 -34.18
C GLN A 109 -21.12 29.24 -33.87
N ALA A 110 -20.19 28.32 -34.13
CA ALA A 110 -20.33 26.90 -33.79
C ALA A 110 -20.72 26.69 -32.31
N GLY A 111 -21.52 25.67 -32.05
CA GLY A 111 -22.02 25.30 -30.70
C GLY A 111 -23.03 26.27 -30.08
N LYS A 112 -23.48 27.28 -30.81
CA LYS A 112 -24.43 28.30 -30.31
C LYS A 112 -25.72 28.32 -31.12
N ILE A 113 -26.75 28.89 -30.50
CA ILE A 113 -28.02 29.19 -31.16
C ILE A 113 -28.10 30.68 -31.46
N ALA A 114 -28.81 31.02 -32.54
CA ALA A 114 -29.17 32.37 -32.91
C ALA A 114 -30.71 32.51 -32.93
N PHE A 115 -31.21 33.69 -32.56
CA PHE A 115 -32.65 33.98 -32.54
C PHE A 115 -32.91 35.49 -32.61
N THR A 116 -34.14 35.85 -33.00
CA THR A 116 -34.64 37.23 -33.01
C THR A 116 -35.29 37.54 -31.66
N GLU A 117 -34.78 38.53 -30.91
CA GLU A 117 -35.26 38.79 -29.54
C GLU A 117 -36.64 39.47 -29.47
N ASN A 118 -37.04 40.18 -30.52
CA ASN A 118 -38.33 40.86 -30.66
C ASN A 118 -38.50 41.44 -32.06
N ALA A 119 -39.73 41.81 -32.42
CA ALA A 119 -40.07 42.39 -33.72
C ALA A 119 -39.19 43.58 -34.12
N ALA A 120 -38.86 44.51 -33.21
CA ALA A 120 -38.02 45.67 -33.52
C ALA A 120 -36.56 45.30 -33.85
N LYS A 121 -36.09 44.11 -33.45
CA LYS A 121 -34.83 43.52 -33.92
C LYS A 121 -35.00 42.79 -35.25
N GLY A 122 -36.13 42.13 -35.45
CA GLY A 122 -36.52 41.51 -36.72
C GLY A 122 -36.59 42.52 -37.88
N GLU A 123 -37.23 43.67 -37.69
CA GLU A 123 -37.32 44.71 -38.74
C GLU A 123 -35.95 45.22 -39.25
N VAL A 124 -34.90 45.14 -38.41
CA VAL A 124 -33.53 45.54 -38.76
C VAL A 124 -32.60 44.35 -38.96
N ASP A 125 -33.17 43.16 -39.21
CA ASP A 125 -32.49 41.88 -39.45
C ASP A 125 -31.37 41.56 -38.44
N ARG A 126 -31.64 41.82 -37.16
CA ARG A 126 -30.65 41.68 -36.09
C ARG A 126 -30.98 40.53 -35.14
N GLN A 127 -30.06 39.57 -35.09
CA GLN A 127 -30.18 38.40 -34.24
C GLN A 127 -29.25 38.50 -33.01
N LEU A 128 -29.57 37.72 -31.99
CA LEU A 128 -28.72 37.50 -30.82
C LEU A 128 -28.22 36.07 -30.81
N VAL A 129 -26.92 35.90 -30.51
CA VAL A 129 -26.26 34.60 -30.40
C VAL A 129 -25.94 34.31 -28.94
N MET A 130 -26.29 33.12 -28.44
CA MET A 130 -25.95 32.67 -27.09
C MET A 130 -25.82 31.14 -27.00
N SER A 131 -25.37 30.64 -25.85
CA SER A 131 -25.34 29.20 -25.59
C SER A 131 -26.76 28.63 -25.47
N PRO A 132 -27.00 27.37 -25.92
CA PRO A 132 -28.32 26.74 -25.90
C PRO A 132 -28.94 26.73 -24.50
N GLY A 133 -28.18 26.33 -23.47
CA GLY A 133 -28.68 26.29 -22.10
C GLY A 133 -29.10 27.66 -21.55
N ARG A 134 -28.42 28.75 -21.94
CA ARG A 134 -28.82 30.12 -21.56
C ARG A 134 -30.12 30.54 -22.24
N TYR A 135 -30.31 30.16 -23.49
CA TYR A 135 -31.55 30.42 -24.23
C TYR A 135 -32.73 29.66 -23.62
N LEU A 136 -32.58 28.34 -23.43
CA LEU A 136 -33.64 27.50 -22.86
C LEU A 136 -34.01 27.94 -21.44
N ASN A 137 -33.01 28.23 -20.59
CA ASN A 137 -33.28 28.75 -19.25
C ASN A 137 -33.96 30.13 -19.26
N ARG A 138 -33.58 31.05 -20.17
CA ARG A 138 -34.17 32.39 -20.25
C ARG A 138 -35.64 32.40 -20.70
N PHE A 139 -36.02 31.53 -21.63
CA PHE A 139 -37.33 31.60 -22.30
C PHE A 139 -38.28 30.43 -21.99
N PHE A 140 -37.75 29.31 -21.50
CA PHE A 140 -38.49 28.04 -21.32
C PHE A 140 -38.30 27.38 -19.96
N SER A 141 -37.68 28.04 -18.97
CA SER A 141 -37.58 27.55 -17.58
C SER A 141 -38.92 27.34 -16.85
N ALA A 142 -40.04 27.79 -17.43
CA ALA A 142 -41.38 27.46 -16.98
C ALA A 142 -41.87 26.07 -17.44
N HIS A 143 -41.21 25.48 -18.44
CA HIS A 143 -41.54 24.17 -19.04
C HIS A 143 -40.42 23.14 -18.89
N LEU A 144 -39.16 23.59 -18.73
CA LEU A 144 -37.98 22.75 -18.64
C LEU A 144 -37.24 23.03 -17.32
N ASP A 145 -36.93 21.96 -16.58
CA ASP A 145 -35.98 22.02 -15.48
C ASP A 145 -34.52 21.97 -16.01
N ASN A 146 -33.55 22.02 -15.10
CA ASN A 146 -32.14 22.04 -15.46
C ASN A 146 -31.69 20.72 -16.14
N GLU A 147 -32.25 19.57 -15.76
CA GLU A 147 -31.89 18.26 -16.33
C GLU A 147 -32.40 18.15 -17.78
N ALA A 148 -33.64 18.58 -18.03
CA ALA A 148 -34.20 18.66 -19.38
C ALA A 148 -33.41 19.65 -20.26
N ILE A 149 -33.00 20.81 -19.72
CA ILE A 149 -32.16 21.78 -20.44
C ILE A 149 -30.80 21.17 -20.81
N GLU A 150 -30.16 20.43 -19.91
CA GLU A 150 -28.88 19.75 -20.16
C GLU A 150 -29.03 18.68 -21.26
N GLY A 151 -30.07 17.85 -21.18
CA GLY A 151 -30.39 16.85 -22.21
C GLY A 151 -30.63 17.45 -23.59
N TRP A 152 -31.28 18.62 -23.68
CA TRP A 152 -31.43 19.35 -24.95
C TRP A 152 -30.12 19.95 -25.47
N CYS A 153 -29.24 20.42 -24.59
CA CYS A 153 -27.90 20.87 -24.98
C CYS A 153 -27.05 19.71 -25.51
N ALA A 154 -27.09 18.55 -24.85
CA ALA A 154 -26.43 17.32 -25.32
C ALA A 154 -26.94 16.90 -26.71
N ARG A 155 -28.27 16.88 -26.92
CA ARG A 155 -28.87 16.60 -28.24
C ARG A 155 -28.39 17.54 -29.33
N LEU A 156 -28.24 18.84 -29.04
CA LEU A 156 -27.71 19.80 -30.01
C LEU A 156 -26.24 19.54 -30.33
N SER A 157 -25.39 19.32 -29.32
CA SER A 157 -23.98 18.99 -29.55
C SER A 157 -23.81 17.71 -30.38
N VAL A 158 -24.65 16.69 -30.15
CA VAL A 158 -24.68 15.46 -30.97
C VAL A 158 -25.15 15.73 -32.41
N GLN A 159 -26.19 16.54 -32.61
CA GLN A 159 -26.65 16.97 -33.95
C GLN A 159 -25.55 17.72 -34.73
N LEU A 160 -24.71 18.49 -34.03
CA LEU A 160 -23.58 19.23 -34.60
C LEU A 160 -22.28 18.40 -34.72
N ALA A 161 -22.31 17.12 -34.32
CA ALA A 161 -21.15 16.23 -34.23
C ALA A 161 -19.98 16.80 -33.39
N GLU A 162 -20.28 17.64 -32.39
CA GLU A 162 -19.28 18.17 -31.45
C GLU A 162 -18.80 17.07 -30.50
N ASP A 163 -17.49 16.78 -30.55
CA ASP A 163 -16.86 15.72 -29.78
C ASP A 163 -17.49 14.34 -30.03
N ALA A 164 -17.40 13.86 -31.28
CA ALA A 164 -17.89 12.54 -31.66
C ALA A 164 -17.35 11.42 -30.76
N LEU A 165 -18.18 10.40 -30.53
CA LEU A 165 -17.87 9.22 -29.71
C LEU A 165 -16.63 8.49 -30.25
N LYS A 166 -15.62 8.35 -29.39
CA LYS A 166 -14.42 7.54 -29.64
C LYS A 166 -14.46 6.31 -28.74
N ILE A 167 -14.03 5.17 -29.26
CA ILE A 167 -13.89 3.92 -28.50
C ILE A 167 -12.52 3.35 -28.84
N THR A 168 -11.74 2.98 -27.82
CA THR A 168 -10.39 2.44 -27.99
C THR A 168 -10.12 1.25 -27.08
N GLN A 169 -9.27 0.33 -27.55
CA GLN A 169 -8.67 -0.77 -26.78
C GLN A 169 -7.14 -0.65 -26.74
N ASP A 170 -6.60 0.51 -27.11
CA ASP A 170 -5.17 0.79 -27.02
C ASP A 170 -4.78 1.22 -25.59
N ALA A 171 -3.74 0.61 -25.03
CA ALA A 171 -3.39 0.83 -23.63
C ALA A 171 -2.79 2.21 -23.36
N ASP A 172 -2.08 2.78 -24.34
CA ASP A 172 -1.47 4.11 -24.21
C ASP A 172 -2.54 5.18 -24.33
N GLU A 173 -3.47 5.05 -25.29
CA GLU A 173 -4.62 5.96 -25.41
C GLU A 173 -5.57 5.89 -24.19
N ILE A 174 -5.80 4.71 -23.62
CA ILE A 174 -6.59 4.55 -22.38
C ILE A 174 -5.94 5.32 -21.23
N GLU A 175 -4.62 5.19 -21.07
CA GLU A 175 -3.86 5.93 -20.05
C GLU A 175 -3.91 7.44 -20.29
N GLU A 176 -3.62 7.91 -21.51
CA GLU A 176 -3.72 9.33 -21.90
C GLU A 176 -5.08 9.94 -21.52
N VAL A 177 -6.17 9.24 -21.83
CA VAL A 177 -7.56 9.70 -21.57
C VAL A 177 -7.95 9.63 -20.08
N TYR A 178 -7.36 8.73 -19.29
CA TYR A 178 -7.57 8.72 -17.83
C TYR A 178 -6.84 9.90 -17.16
N VAL A 179 -5.60 10.15 -17.53
CA VAL A 179 -4.74 11.22 -16.96
C VAL A 179 -5.18 12.62 -17.42
N GLY A 180 -5.49 12.80 -18.71
CA GLY A 180 -5.97 14.06 -19.29
C GLY A 180 -7.49 14.26 -19.21
N GLY A 181 -8.21 13.39 -18.52
CA GLY A 181 -9.67 13.38 -18.48
C GLY A 181 -10.29 13.93 -17.19
N PRO A 182 -11.58 13.66 -16.96
CA PRO A 182 -12.26 14.08 -15.75
C PRO A 182 -11.68 13.34 -14.53
N GLY A 183 -11.60 14.04 -13.41
CA GLY A 183 -10.95 13.55 -12.19
C GLY A 183 -11.60 12.28 -11.61
N SER A 184 -10.76 11.34 -11.17
CA SER A 184 -11.11 10.10 -10.48
C SER A 184 -9.92 9.63 -9.63
N CYS A 185 -10.09 8.65 -8.75
CA CYS A 185 -8.94 7.99 -8.09
C CYS A 185 -7.91 7.43 -9.09
N MET A 186 -8.38 7.05 -10.28
CA MET A 186 -7.56 6.51 -11.38
C MET A 186 -7.06 7.58 -12.37
N SER A 187 -7.18 8.89 -12.11
CA SER A 187 -6.69 9.95 -13.05
C SER A 187 -5.33 10.52 -12.68
N HIS A 188 -4.56 9.81 -11.85
CA HIS A 188 -3.20 10.19 -11.44
C HIS A 188 -2.17 9.61 -12.43
N GLY A 189 -0.92 10.07 -12.39
CA GLY A 189 0.11 9.53 -13.28
C GLY A 189 0.52 8.10 -12.89
N ALA A 190 1.15 7.35 -13.80
CA ALA A 190 1.63 5.99 -13.50
C ALA A 190 2.53 5.92 -12.24
N SER A 191 3.26 6.98 -11.93
CA SER A 191 4.14 7.10 -10.75
C SER A 191 3.42 7.33 -9.42
N ASP A 192 2.11 7.59 -9.44
CA ASP A 192 1.29 7.79 -8.23
C ASP A 192 0.65 6.47 -7.74
N PHE A 193 0.92 5.35 -8.42
CA PHE A 193 0.46 4.00 -8.09
C PHE A 193 1.64 3.11 -7.65
N GLU A 194 1.34 2.04 -6.93
CA GLU A 194 2.34 1.07 -6.45
C GLU A 194 2.77 0.08 -7.55
N SER A 195 1.98 -0.04 -8.62
CA SER A 195 2.24 -0.90 -9.77
C SER A 195 3.27 -0.32 -10.76
N TYR A 196 4.04 -1.18 -11.43
CA TYR A 196 5.07 -0.80 -12.42
C TYR A 196 4.56 0.01 -13.64
N CYS A 197 3.24 0.06 -13.85
CA CYS A 197 2.58 0.84 -14.89
C CYS A 197 1.21 1.34 -14.40
N HIS A 198 0.58 2.26 -15.14
CA HIS A 198 -0.73 2.80 -14.75
C HIS A 198 -1.81 1.69 -14.77
N PRO A 199 -2.59 1.50 -13.68
CA PRO A 199 -3.53 0.38 -13.56
C PRO A 199 -4.58 0.25 -14.67
N VAL A 200 -5.03 1.37 -15.22
CA VAL A 200 -6.12 1.44 -16.22
C VAL A 200 -5.76 0.77 -17.55
N ARG A 201 -4.47 0.52 -17.79
CA ARG A 201 -3.96 -0.20 -18.96
C ARG A 201 -4.51 -1.62 -19.08
N VAL A 202 -5.05 -2.22 -18.01
CA VAL A 202 -5.72 -3.52 -18.09
C VAL A 202 -7.01 -3.50 -18.92
N TYR A 203 -7.70 -2.35 -18.99
CA TYR A 203 -8.93 -2.17 -19.77
C TYR A 203 -8.70 -2.27 -21.29
N ALA A 204 -7.44 -2.37 -21.74
CA ALA A 204 -7.08 -2.75 -23.09
C ALA A 204 -7.21 -4.28 -23.36
N GLY A 205 -8.13 -4.94 -22.65
CA GLY A 205 -8.40 -6.38 -22.76
C GLY A 205 -9.17 -6.76 -24.02
N PRO A 206 -9.48 -8.05 -24.22
CA PRO A 206 -10.25 -8.49 -25.38
C PRO A 206 -11.70 -7.99 -25.34
N ASP A 207 -12.33 -7.95 -24.15
CA ASP A 207 -13.76 -7.69 -24.00
C ASP A 207 -14.06 -6.22 -23.64
N THR A 208 -13.13 -5.55 -22.97
CA THR A 208 -13.27 -4.16 -22.51
C THR A 208 -12.63 -3.15 -23.46
N ALA A 209 -13.15 -1.94 -23.44
CA ALA A 209 -12.66 -0.77 -24.15
C ALA A 209 -12.97 0.51 -23.35
N LEU A 210 -12.34 1.63 -23.70
CA LEU A 210 -12.68 2.94 -23.17
C LEU A 210 -13.46 3.75 -24.21
N ALA A 211 -14.67 4.16 -23.87
CA ALA A 211 -15.45 5.14 -24.64
C ALA A 211 -15.21 6.55 -24.07
N TYR A 212 -14.95 7.53 -24.93
CA TYR A 212 -14.68 8.90 -24.52
C TYR A 212 -15.04 9.96 -25.58
N ILE A 213 -15.04 11.22 -25.15
CA ILE A 213 -15.26 12.41 -25.98
C ILE A 213 -14.26 13.53 -25.61
N GLY A 214 -13.95 14.41 -26.57
CA GLY A 214 -12.94 15.46 -26.42
C GLY A 214 -11.58 15.08 -27.01
N ALA A 215 -10.52 15.78 -26.60
CA ALA A 215 -9.14 15.41 -26.91
C ALA A 215 -8.68 14.26 -25.98
N ARG A 216 -7.46 13.74 -26.17
CA ARG A 216 -6.93 12.70 -25.26
C ARG A 216 -6.38 13.32 -23.97
N ASP A 217 -5.71 14.45 -24.12
CA ASP A 217 -5.12 15.32 -23.10
C ASP A 217 -6.12 16.30 -22.46
N ASP A 218 -7.34 16.41 -23.00
CA ASP A 218 -8.49 17.16 -22.47
C ASP A 218 -9.78 16.38 -22.78
N ALA A 219 -9.92 15.20 -22.15
CA ALA A 219 -11.10 14.36 -22.35
C ALA A 219 -12.28 14.89 -21.52
N ARG A 220 -13.38 15.21 -22.19
CA ARG A 220 -14.55 15.86 -21.57
C ARG A 220 -15.45 14.89 -20.83
N ALA A 221 -15.50 13.65 -21.30
CA ALA A 221 -16.14 12.55 -20.60
C ALA A 221 -15.54 11.21 -21.02
N ARG A 222 -15.60 10.22 -20.12
CA ARG A 222 -15.12 8.84 -20.36
C ARG A 222 -15.91 7.80 -19.57
N SER A 223 -15.97 6.57 -20.10
CA SER A 223 -16.63 5.41 -19.49
C SER A 223 -16.05 4.10 -20.04
N VAL A 224 -15.85 3.09 -19.20
CA VAL A 224 -15.45 1.76 -19.65
C VAL A 224 -16.66 1.07 -20.29
N VAL A 225 -16.45 0.39 -21.40
CA VAL A 225 -17.50 -0.28 -22.18
C VAL A 225 -17.11 -1.70 -22.55
N TRP A 226 -18.11 -2.54 -22.78
CA TRP A 226 -17.98 -3.85 -23.44
C TRP A 226 -18.54 -3.73 -24.86
N PRO A 227 -17.71 -3.62 -25.92
CA PRO A 227 -18.19 -3.33 -27.27
C PRO A 227 -19.10 -4.40 -27.87
N GLU A 228 -18.83 -5.68 -27.59
CA GLU A 228 -19.58 -6.82 -28.12
C GLU A 228 -20.98 -6.93 -27.49
N LEU A 229 -21.07 -6.86 -26.15
CA LEU A 229 -22.36 -6.90 -25.44
C LEU A 229 -23.09 -5.54 -25.40
N LYS A 230 -22.46 -4.48 -25.91
CA LYS A 230 -23.01 -3.11 -25.90
C LYS A 230 -23.34 -2.62 -24.49
N ILE A 231 -22.43 -2.84 -23.54
CA ILE A 231 -22.56 -2.36 -22.15
C ILE A 231 -21.67 -1.15 -21.91
N TYR A 232 -22.13 -0.17 -21.14
CA TYR A 232 -21.30 0.90 -20.57
C TYR A 232 -21.46 0.99 -19.05
N THR A 233 -20.45 1.50 -18.34
CA THR A 233 -20.40 1.52 -16.87
C THR A 233 -20.75 2.90 -16.29
N SER A 234 -20.02 3.36 -15.27
CA SER A 234 -20.07 4.74 -14.80
C SER A 234 -19.48 5.68 -15.85
N ILE A 235 -20.08 6.86 -15.98
CA ILE A 235 -19.58 7.93 -16.87
C ILE A 235 -19.02 9.05 -15.98
N TYR A 236 -17.80 9.47 -16.26
CA TYR A 236 -17.15 10.62 -15.65
C TYR A 236 -17.15 11.80 -16.62
N GLY A 237 -17.34 13.03 -16.14
CA GLY A 237 -17.32 14.26 -16.97
C GLY A 237 -18.70 14.69 -17.49
N ASP A 238 -18.80 15.07 -18.78
CA ASP A 238 -20.06 15.37 -19.49
C ASP A 238 -20.90 14.09 -19.67
N VAL A 239 -21.58 13.70 -18.58
CA VAL A 239 -22.43 12.49 -18.50
C VAL A 239 -23.54 12.53 -19.55
N SER A 240 -24.23 13.66 -19.68
CA SER A 240 -25.39 13.80 -20.56
C SER A 240 -25.05 13.60 -22.03
N ARG A 241 -23.92 14.15 -22.51
CA ARG A 241 -23.47 13.96 -23.90
C ARG A 241 -22.98 12.54 -24.17
N LEU A 242 -22.08 12.02 -23.33
CA LEU A 242 -21.52 10.68 -23.58
C LEU A 242 -22.58 9.58 -23.42
N LYS A 243 -23.50 9.71 -22.46
CA LYS A 243 -24.66 8.81 -22.34
C LYS A 243 -25.49 8.78 -23.63
N LEU A 244 -25.88 9.96 -24.13
CA LEU A 244 -26.71 10.06 -25.35
C LEU A 244 -25.99 9.47 -26.57
N LEU A 245 -24.68 9.69 -26.70
CA LEU A 245 -23.86 9.11 -27.77
C LEU A 245 -23.79 7.58 -27.68
N LEU A 246 -23.62 7.03 -26.47
CA LEU A 246 -23.57 5.60 -26.21
C LEU A 246 -24.94 4.93 -26.48
N GLU A 247 -26.03 5.49 -25.96
CA GLU A 247 -27.40 4.99 -26.18
C GLU A 247 -27.76 5.03 -27.68
N ASN A 248 -27.41 6.10 -28.40
CA ASN A 248 -27.58 6.18 -29.86
C ASN A 248 -26.72 5.16 -30.63
N ALA A 249 -25.56 4.77 -30.09
CA ALA A 249 -24.70 3.71 -30.63
C ALA A 249 -25.12 2.29 -30.18
N GLY A 250 -26.29 2.17 -29.54
CA GLY A 250 -26.90 0.91 -29.10
C GLY A 250 -26.41 0.37 -27.76
N TYR A 251 -25.66 1.15 -26.98
CA TYR A 251 -25.17 0.74 -25.66
C TYR A 251 -26.19 0.98 -24.54
N ALA A 252 -26.19 0.11 -23.53
CA ALA A 252 -26.99 0.23 -22.32
C ALA A 252 -26.10 0.21 -21.06
N LYS A 253 -26.56 0.83 -19.96
CA LYS A 253 -25.82 0.79 -18.69
C LYS A 253 -25.89 -0.62 -18.09
N GLY A 254 -24.75 -1.16 -17.65
CA GLY A 254 -24.68 -2.49 -17.05
C GLY A 254 -23.41 -2.73 -16.22
N SER A 255 -23.21 -3.98 -15.83
CA SER A 255 -22.00 -4.48 -15.15
C SER A 255 -21.04 -5.12 -16.16
N LEU A 256 -19.74 -5.13 -15.84
CA LEU A 256 -18.69 -5.83 -16.57
C LEU A 256 -18.44 -7.26 -16.08
N ASN A 257 -19.24 -7.80 -15.16
CA ASN A 257 -19.08 -9.18 -14.69
C ASN A 257 -19.09 -10.17 -15.86
N GLY A 258 -18.06 -11.02 -15.92
CA GLY A 258 -17.78 -11.93 -17.03
C GLY A 258 -16.85 -11.37 -18.12
N ALA A 259 -16.51 -10.07 -18.10
CA ALA A 259 -15.58 -9.48 -19.06
C ALA A 259 -14.14 -9.82 -18.71
N ARG A 260 -13.35 -10.18 -19.73
CA ARG A 260 -11.91 -10.41 -19.63
C ARG A 260 -11.13 -9.12 -19.86
N ILE A 261 -10.25 -8.80 -18.92
CA ILE A 261 -9.28 -7.69 -18.98
C ILE A 261 -7.85 -8.24 -19.06
N ARG A 262 -6.85 -7.40 -19.39
CA ARG A 262 -5.46 -7.89 -19.48
C ARG A 262 -4.96 -8.37 -18.13
N ARG A 263 -4.32 -9.54 -18.14
CA ARG A 263 -3.57 -10.07 -17.01
C ARG A 263 -2.17 -9.46 -16.96
N LEU A 264 -1.97 -8.49 -16.08
CA LEU A 264 -0.68 -7.86 -15.81
C LEU A 264 -0.23 -8.25 -14.40
N VAL A 265 0.90 -8.93 -14.28
CA VAL A 265 1.48 -9.39 -13.00
C VAL A 265 2.54 -8.42 -12.54
N ASP A 266 2.53 -8.07 -11.25
CA ASP A 266 3.57 -7.28 -10.61
C ASP A 266 4.01 -7.97 -9.31
N GLY A 267 5.23 -8.52 -9.29
CA GLY A 267 5.71 -9.35 -8.18
C GLY A 267 4.79 -10.54 -7.89
N GLY A 268 4.21 -10.56 -6.68
CA GLY A 268 3.23 -11.56 -6.23
C GLY A 268 1.77 -11.20 -6.52
N SER A 269 1.50 -10.00 -7.02
CA SER A 269 0.16 -9.40 -7.14
C SER A 269 -0.18 -9.12 -8.60
N PHE A 270 -1.39 -8.61 -8.85
CA PHE A 270 -1.81 -8.13 -10.16
C PHE A 270 -1.90 -6.61 -10.18
N VAL A 271 -1.61 -6.03 -11.34
CA VAL A 271 -1.99 -4.64 -11.61
C VAL A 271 -3.51 -4.61 -11.83
N VAL A 272 -4.24 -3.91 -10.96
CA VAL A 272 -5.71 -3.84 -10.97
C VAL A 272 -6.17 -2.39 -10.72
N PRO A 273 -6.97 -1.78 -11.61
CA PRO A 273 -7.59 -0.49 -11.37
C PRO A 273 -8.84 -0.64 -10.51
N TYR A 274 -9.30 0.47 -9.94
CA TYR A 274 -10.65 0.54 -9.38
C TYR A 274 -11.72 0.21 -10.46
N ILE A 275 -12.66 -0.69 -10.16
CA ILE A 275 -13.72 -1.13 -11.09
C ILE A 275 -15.11 -0.69 -10.57
N ASP A 276 -15.66 0.41 -11.09
CA ASP A 276 -16.92 1.01 -10.61
C ASP A 276 -18.19 0.16 -10.82
N ALA A 277 -18.12 -0.90 -11.62
CA ALA A 277 -19.28 -1.65 -12.10
C ALA A 277 -18.96 -3.12 -12.37
N GLY A 278 -18.28 -3.76 -11.42
CA GLY A 278 -18.06 -5.20 -11.38
C GLY A 278 -17.70 -5.64 -9.96
N ASP A 279 -17.69 -6.95 -9.73
CA ASP A 279 -17.15 -7.53 -8.50
C ASP A 279 -15.73 -8.09 -8.74
N ASP A 280 -15.13 -8.69 -7.72
CA ASP A 280 -13.72 -9.10 -7.67
C ASP A 280 -13.30 -10.15 -8.72
N LEU A 281 -12.01 -10.14 -9.06
CA LEU A 281 -11.50 -10.80 -10.26
C LEU A 281 -11.01 -12.23 -10.02
N ALA A 282 -11.17 -13.07 -11.02
CA ALA A 282 -10.49 -14.37 -11.12
C ALA A 282 -9.31 -14.32 -12.11
N ASP A 283 -8.22 -15.02 -11.79
CA ASP A 283 -7.13 -15.34 -12.72
C ASP A 283 -7.45 -16.64 -13.47
N ASP A 284 -7.67 -16.58 -14.80
CA ASP A 284 -7.86 -17.78 -15.63
C ASP A 284 -6.53 -18.32 -16.23
N GLY A 285 -5.42 -17.63 -15.98
CA GLY A 285 -4.08 -17.91 -16.50
C GLY A 285 -3.69 -17.05 -17.72
N GLU A 286 -4.64 -16.53 -18.49
CA GLU A 286 -4.41 -15.67 -19.66
C GLU A 286 -4.95 -14.24 -19.46
N TYR A 287 -6.10 -14.12 -18.79
CA TYR A 287 -6.84 -12.90 -18.49
C TYR A 287 -7.19 -12.80 -17.01
N LEU A 288 -7.62 -11.61 -16.59
CA LEU A 288 -8.41 -11.46 -15.37
C LEU A 288 -9.89 -11.34 -15.76
N ILE A 289 -10.76 -12.08 -15.08
CA ILE A 289 -12.21 -12.09 -15.35
C ILE A 289 -12.91 -11.32 -14.21
N ILE A 290 -13.59 -10.23 -14.55
CA ILE A 290 -14.33 -9.40 -13.58
C ILE A 290 -15.53 -10.18 -13.01
N GLY A 291 -15.78 -10.08 -11.71
CA GLY A 291 -16.97 -10.62 -11.06
C GLY A 291 -17.00 -12.14 -10.87
N HIS A 292 -15.83 -12.77 -10.76
CA HIS A 292 -15.70 -14.23 -10.77
C HIS A 292 -14.67 -14.81 -9.78
N GLY A 293 -13.97 -13.98 -8.99
CA GLY A 293 -12.95 -14.46 -8.05
C GLY A 293 -12.75 -13.56 -6.84
N GLU A 294 -11.55 -13.63 -6.26
CA GLU A 294 -11.19 -13.09 -4.95
C GLU A 294 -10.14 -11.96 -5.03
N ILE A 295 -9.60 -11.68 -6.22
CA ILE A 295 -8.60 -10.61 -6.40
C ILE A 295 -9.32 -9.26 -6.26
N PRO A 296 -9.01 -8.42 -5.25
CA PRO A 296 -9.80 -7.25 -4.92
C PRO A 296 -9.75 -6.18 -6.02
N SER A 297 -10.92 -5.68 -6.38
CA SER A 297 -11.17 -4.71 -7.46
C SER A 297 -11.49 -3.29 -6.96
N GLU A 298 -11.60 -3.10 -5.64
CA GLU A 298 -11.89 -1.82 -4.97
C GLU A 298 -10.64 -1.06 -4.48
N ASN A 299 -9.45 -1.62 -4.68
CA ASN A 299 -8.19 -0.97 -4.32
C ASN A 299 -7.88 0.23 -5.24
N THR A 300 -7.33 1.30 -4.66
CA THR A 300 -6.95 2.52 -5.39
C THR A 300 -5.44 2.73 -5.53
N ASN A 301 -4.61 1.88 -4.91
CA ASN A 301 -3.15 1.87 -5.07
C ASN A 301 -2.67 1.29 -6.41
N GLY A 302 -3.55 0.58 -7.14
CA GLY A 302 -3.25 -0.04 -8.42
C GLY A 302 -2.89 -1.53 -8.37
N LEU A 303 -2.96 -2.16 -7.18
CA LEU A 303 -2.65 -3.56 -6.99
C LEU A 303 -3.85 -4.34 -6.43
N GLY A 304 -4.12 -5.50 -7.05
CA GLY A 304 -4.99 -6.53 -6.52
C GLY A 304 -4.13 -7.71 -6.08
N ASP A 305 -4.04 -7.95 -4.77
CA ASP A 305 -3.25 -9.05 -4.24
C ASP A 305 -3.87 -10.41 -4.57
N ARG A 306 -3.01 -11.43 -4.69
CA ARG A 306 -3.48 -12.81 -4.71
C ARG A 306 -3.80 -13.24 -3.28
N CYS A 307 -5.03 -13.69 -3.04
CA CYS A 307 -5.39 -14.32 -1.78
C CYS A 307 -4.42 -15.48 -1.49
N TRP A 308 -3.72 -15.38 -0.37
CA TRP A 308 -2.76 -16.38 0.05
C TRP A 308 -3.47 -17.44 0.89
N TYR A 309 -3.24 -18.69 0.52
CA TYR A 309 -3.82 -19.85 1.18
C TYR A 309 -2.75 -20.51 2.04
N CYS A 310 -3.03 -20.67 3.32
CA CYS A 310 -2.10 -21.36 4.23
C CYS A 310 -1.94 -22.82 3.79
N PRO A 311 -0.74 -23.29 3.40
CA PRO A 311 -0.55 -24.63 2.81
C PRO A 311 -0.97 -25.76 3.76
N ARG A 312 -0.93 -25.53 5.08
CA ARG A 312 -1.36 -26.51 6.08
C ARG A 312 -2.87 -26.59 6.33
N CYS A 313 -3.60 -25.47 6.31
CA CYS A 313 -5.04 -25.48 6.64
C CYS A 313 -5.98 -25.15 5.48
N ASP A 314 -5.43 -24.81 4.30
CA ASP A 314 -6.16 -24.50 3.07
C ASP A 314 -7.23 -23.40 3.28
N ARG A 315 -6.88 -22.40 4.10
CA ARG A 315 -7.71 -21.22 4.36
C ARG A 315 -7.03 -19.97 3.84
N GLU A 316 -7.83 -19.13 3.20
CA GLU A 316 -7.53 -17.73 2.90
C GLU A 316 -7.17 -16.99 4.19
N THR A 317 -5.95 -16.45 4.24
CA THR A 317 -5.40 -15.75 5.41
C THR A 317 -4.09 -15.05 5.03
N THR A 318 -3.32 -14.57 6.00
CA THR A 318 -1.99 -13.98 5.76
C THR A 318 -0.88 -14.93 6.19
N PRO A 319 0.27 -14.97 5.47
CA PRO A 319 1.47 -15.64 5.97
C PRO A 319 1.93 -14.99 7.28
N HIS A 320 2.56 -15.77 8.16
CA HIS A 320 3.07 -15.31 9.44
C HIS A 320 4.57 -15.56 9.60
N GLU A 321 4.99 -16.82 9.55
CA GLU A 321 6.37 -17.26 9.80
C GLU A 321 6.70 -18.51 8.99
N GLU A 322 7.99 -18.74 8.74
CA GLU A 322 8.52 -19.92 8.04
C GLU A 322 8.61 -21.14 8.97
N VAL A 323 8.15 -22.29 8.49
CA VAL A 323 8.18 -23.59 9.18
C VAL A 323 9.00 -24.58 8.37
N TYR A 324 9.91 -25.28 9.05
CA TYR A 324 10.82 -26.23 8.43
C TYR A 324 10.37 -27.69 8.58
N PHE A 325 10.84 -28.54 7.66
CA PHE A 325 10.61 -29.99 7.65
C PHE A 325 11.93 -30.76 7.73
N GLY A 326 11.87 -32.03 8.14
CA GLY A 326 13.03 -32.91 8.33
C GLY A 326 13.78 -33.26 7.05
N ASP A 327 13.14 -33.10 5.88
CA ASP A 327 13.78 -33.26 4.56
C ASP A 327 14.55 -32.01 4.08
N GLY A 328 14.50 -30.92 4.84
CA GLY A 328 15.14 -29.64 4.54
C GLY A 328 14.30 -28.69 3.68
N SER A 329 13.04 -29.01 3.39
CA SER A 329 12.06 -28.07 2.83
C SER A 329 11.51 -27.11 3.90
N SER A 330 10.82 -26.06 3.44
CA SER A 330 10.12 -25.09 4.29
C SER A 330 8.86 -24.55 3.62
N GLU A 331 7.92 -24.08 4.44
CA GLU A 331 6.67 -23.43 4.03
C GLU A 331 6.39 -22.22 4.93
N GLU A 332 5.76 -21.17 4.41
CA GLU A 332 5.16 -20.14 5.27
C GLU A 332 3.80 -20.62 5.78
N TRP A 333 3.53 -20.49 7.09
CA TRP A 333 2.23 -20.85 7.67
C TRP A 333 1.55 -19.61 8.27
N CYS A 334 0.22 -19.68 8.41
CA CYS A 334 -0.54 -18.62 9.08
C CYS A 334 -0.36 -18.67 10.60
N TYR A 335 -0.65 -17.56 11.29
CA TYR A 335 -0.46 -17.42 12.74
C TYR A 335 -1.03 -18.59 13.57
N ASN A 336 -2.24 -19.04 13.27
CA ASN A 336 -2.88 -20.15 14.00
C ASN A 336 -2.15 -21.47 13.72
N CYS A 337 -1.83 -21.78 12.45
CA CYS A 337 -1.10 -23.01 12.12
C CYS A 337 0.31 -23.02 12.71
N PHE A 338 1.01 -21.88 12.68
CA PHE A 338 2.32 -21.76 13.31
C PHE A 338 2.23 -22.01 14.83
N THR A 339 1.28 -21.36 15.51
CA THR A 339 1.11 -21.47 16.97
C THR A 339 0.66 -22.87 17.41
N ASP A 340 -0.26 -23.50 16.67
CA ASP A 340 -0.90 -24.76 17.08
C ASP A 340 -0.14 -26.02 16.62
N HIS A 341 0.77 -25.89 15.64
CA HIS A 341 1.39 -27.04 14.95
C HIS A 341 2.91 -26.94 14.73
N THR A 342 3.62 -26.13 15.50
CA THR A 342 5.10 -26.11 15.45
C THR A 342 5.76 -26.45 16.77
N THR A 343 6.98 -26.97 16.67
CA THR A 343 7.88 -27.23 17.79
C THR A 343 9.22 -26.56 17.50
N PHE A 344 9.80 -25.90 18.49
CA PHE A 344 11.04 -25.15 18.34
C PHE A 344 12.26 -26.03 18.62
N CYS A 345 13.17 -26.15 17.65
CA CYS A 345 14.37 -26.97 17.78
C CYS A 345 15.53 -26.15 18.39
N ALA A 346 15.93 -26.51 19.62
CA ALA A 346 16.98 -25.82 20.37
C ALA A 346 18.37 -25.89 19.70
N HIS A 347 18.62 -26.86 18.82
CA HIS A 347 19.93 -27.02 18.15
C HIS A 347 20.22 -25.91 17.11
N ASN A 348 19.22 -25.42 16.40
CA ASN A 348 19.39 -24.50 15.27
C ASN A 348 18.46 -23.28 15.30
N GLU A 349 17.74 -23.09 16.41
CA GLU A 349 16.85 -21.95 16.70
C GLU A 349 15.73 -21.76 15.66
N ARG A 350 15.12 -22.86 15.20
CA ARG A 350 14.05 -22.85 14.17
C ARG A 350 12.79 -23.58 14.61
N SER A 351 11.64 -23.10 14.13
CA SER A 351 10.35 -23.80 14.25
C SER A 351 10.19 -24.84 13.14
N TYR A 352 9.87 -26.06 13.54
CA TYR A 352 9.61 -27.20 12.67
C TYR A 352 8.16 -27.66 12.83
N SER A 353 7.63 -28.40 11.86
CA SER A 353 6.29 -29.01 11.96
C SER A 353 6.20 -29.99 13.14
N ASP A 354 5.09 -29.96 13.88
CA ASP A 354 4.69 -30.94 14.91
C ASP A 354 4.58 -32.40 14.42
N ALA A 355 4.62 -32.60 13.10
CA ALA A 355 4.65 -33.92 12.47
C ALA A 355 6.06 -34.56 12.44
N GLU A 356 7.10 -33.77 12.71
CA GLU A 356 8.49 -34.23 12.82
C GLU A 356 8.73 -34.96 14.15
N THR A 357 9.80 -35.75 14.22
CA THR A 357 10.18 -36.47 15.45
C THR A 357 11.19 -35.67 16.26
N PHE A 358 10.78 -35.22 17.45
CA PHE A 358 11.63 -34.55 18.43
C PHE A 358 11.98 -35.49 19.58
N ILE A 359 13.15 -35.26 20.15
CA ILE A 359 13.67 -35.93 21.32
C ILE A 359 13.90 -34.84 22.39
N PRO A 360 13.28 -34.96 23.58
CA PRO A 360 13.60 -34.07 24.69
C PRO A 360 14.99 -34.41 25.22
N VAL A 361 15.87 -33.41 25.23
CA VAL A 361 17.22 -33.48 25.79
C VAL A 361 17.24 -32.74 27.13
N LEU A 362 17.54 -33.46 28.19
CA LEU A 362 17.52 -32.97 29.56
C LEU A 362 18.85 -32.29 29.96
N ALA A 363 18.75 -31.28 30.81
CA ALA A 363 19.87 -30.59 31.44
C ALA A 363 19.58 -30.34 32.93
N ASP A 364 20.57 -29.84 33.69
CA ASP A 364 20.41 -29.49 35.11
C ASP A 364 19.39 -28.34 35.33
N GLY A 365 18.10 -28.70 35.39
CA GLY A 365 16.99 -27.78 35.61
C GLY A 365 16.38 -27.17 34.34
N ASP A 366 16.66 -27.72 33.17
CA ASP A 366 16.13 -27.27 31.87
C ASP A 366 15.88 -28.47 30.92
N GLU A 367 15.05 -28.26 29.89
CA GLU A 367 14.65 -29.27 28.90
C GLU A 367 14.64 -28.64 27.50
N HIS A 368 15.16 -29.37 26.51
CA HIS A 368 15.35 -28.87 25.15
C HIS A 368 14.77 -29.83 24.12
N ASP A 369 13.79 -29.38 23.34
CA ASP A 369 13.31 -30.11 22.17
C ASP A 369 14.35 -30.05 21.05
N VAL A 370 14.81 -31.22 20.58
CA VAL A 370 15.78 -31.35 19.51
C VAL A 370 15.27 -32.35 18.48
N LEU A 371 15.34 -32.01 17.20
CA LEU A 371 14.99 -32.93 16.11
C LEU A 371 15.88 -34.18 16.19
N ASP A 372 15.31 -35.38 16.06
CA ASP A 372 16.00 -36.68 16.22
C ASP A 372 17.37 -36.74 15.52
N GLY A 373 17.41 -36.34 14.24
CA GLY A 373 18.65 -36.30 13.43
C GLY A 373 19.73 -35.31 13.87
N TYR A 374 19.48 -34.47 14.87
CA TYR A 374 20.42 -33.47 15.41
C TYR A 374 20.84 -33.71 16.87
N VAL A 375 20.31 -34.73 17.55
CA VAL A 375 20.55 -34.96 18.99
C VAL A 375 22.04 -35.15 19.33
N GLU A 376 22.78 -35.95 18.55
CA GLU A 376 24.23 -36.08 18.71
C GLU A 376 24.98 -34.77 18.39
N ALA A 377 24.53 -34.02 17.38
CA ALA A 377 25.14 -32.75 16.96
C ALA A 377 24.89 -31.60 17.97
N PHE A 378 23.82 -31.69 18.76
CA PHE A 378 23.53 -30.85 19.90
C PHE A 378 24.42 -31.16 21.12
N GLY A 379 25.15 -32.27 21.09
CA GLY A 379 26.01 -32.70 22.20
C GLY A 379 25.27 -33.45 23.31
N ALA A 380 24.13 -34.06 22.98
CA ALA A 380 23.42 -34.95 23.88
C ALA A 380 24.04 -36.36 23.88
N VAL A 381 23.82 -37.09 24.96
CA VAL A 381 24.19 -38.50 25.15
C VAL A 381 23.01 -39.26 25.73
N TYR A 382 22.84 -40.51 25.31
CA TYR A 382 21.80 -41.38 25.85
C TYR A 382 22.29 -42.05 27.14
N ILE A 383 21.43 -42.05 28.16
CA ILE A 383 21.65 -42.69 29.44
C ILE A 383 20.75 -43.94 29.51
N GLU A 384 21.33 -45.12 29.38
CA GLU A 384 20.62 -46.41 29.28
C GLU A 384 19.81 -46.78 30.54
N ASP A 385 20.30 -46.47 31.74
CA ASP A 385 19.61 -46.83 32.99
C ASP A 385 18.37 -45.97 33.29
N ARG A 386 18.33 -44.75 32.72
CA ARG A 386 17.18 -43.84 32.75
C ARG A 386 16.27 -43.96 31.52
N GLY A 387 16.82 -44.35 30.38
CA GLY A 387 16.12 -44.36 29.09
C GLY A 387 15.93 -42.96 28.48
N GLU A 388 16.81 -42.02 28.82
CA GLU A 388 16.67 -40.58 28.55
C GLU A 388 17.89 -40.02 27.80
N TRP A 389 17.68 -38.94 27.04
CA TRP A 389 18.76 -38.15 26.46
C TRP A 389 19.09 -36.96 27.35
N TRP A 390 20.38 -36.73 27.58
CA TRP A 390 20.89 -35.67 28.46
C TRP A 390 22.05 -34.92 27.78
N LEU A 391 22.22 -33.63 28.08
CA LEU A 391 23.41 -32.89 27.64
C LEU A 391 24.68 -33.53 28.24
N ALA A 392 25.69 -33.77 27.38
CA ALA A 392 26.95 -34.39 27.79
C ALA A 392 27.72 -33.58 28.86
N THR A 393 27.39 -32.30 29.06
CA THR A 393 27.93 -31.44 30.12
C THR A 393 27.41 -31.76 31.52
N CYS A 394 26.19 -32.33 31.63
CA CYS A 394 25.60 -32.80 32.89
C CYS A 394 25.94 -34.28 33.17
N CYS A 395 26.57 -34.95 32.20
CA CYS A 395 26.87 -36.37 32.22
C CYS A 395 28.36 -36.63 32.36
N ARG A 396 28.70 -37.85 32.76
CA ARG A 396 30.08 -38.36 32.72
C ARG A 396 30.07 -39.85 32.48
N LYS A 397 31.15 -40.37 31.89
CA LYS A 397 31.32 -41.81 31.76
C LYS A 397 31.77 -42.42 33.08
N CYS A 398 31.20 -43.57 33.43
CA CYS A 398 31.76 -44.43 34.46
C CYS A 398 33.10 -44.99 33.97
N ASP A 399 34.17 -44.84 34.75
CA ASP A 399 35.50 -45.30 34.36
C ASP A 399 35.61 -46.84 34.28
N ALA A 400 34.72 -47.57 34.99
CA ALA A 400 34.68 -49.03 34.98
C ALA A 400 33.82 -49.64 33.85
N SER A 401 32.62 -49.11 33.57
CA SER A 401 31.75 -49.63 32.50
C SER A 401 31.96 -48.94 31.13
N GLY A 402 32.42 -47.69 31.12
CA GLY A 402 32.54 -46.85 29.92
C GLY A 402 31.22 -46.25 29.40
N GLU A 403 30.12 -46.53 30.09
CA GLU A 403 28.75 -46.04 29.82
C GLU A 403 28.53 -44.66 30.44
N TRP A 404 27.56 -43.91 29.90
CA TRP A 404 27.20 -42.58 30.38
C TRP A 404 26.21 -42.65 31.55
N TYR A 405 26.48 -41.86 32.58
CA TYR A 405 25.60 -41.63 33.71
C TYR A 405 25.45 -40.13 33.96
N HIS A 406 24.40 -39.73 34.67
CA HIS A 406 24.30 -38.37 35.20
C HIS A 406 25.41 -38.14 36.23
N ALA A 407 25.97 -36.93 36.28
CA ALA A 407 27.13 -36.64 37.14
C ALA A 407 26.84 -36.83 38.65
N THR A 408 25.56 -36.81 39.06
CA THR A 408 25.11 -37.07 40.45
C THR A 408 25.12 -38.55 40.82
N ASP A 409 25.10 -39.45 39.85
CA ASP A 409 24.90 -40.88 40.05
C ASP A 409 26.24 -41.64 40.11
N LEU A 410 27.33 -40.91 39.82
CA LEU A 410 28.71 -41.37 39.95
C LEU A 410 29.33 -40.85 41.25
N THR A 411 30.13 -41.69 41.89
CA THR A 411 30.94 -41.33 43.06
C THR A 411 32.41 -41.43 42.71
N GLU A 412 33.20 -40.40 43.07
CA GLU A 412 34.66 -40.44 42.94
C GLU A 412 35.27 -41.36 44.00
N TYR A 413 35.92 -42.42 43.55
CA TYR A 413 36.61 -43.40 44.39
C TYR A 413 38.06 -43.56 43.90
N HIS A 414 39.01 -43.16 44.75
CA HIS A 414 40.45 -43.17 44.44
C HIS A 414 40.90 -42.46 43.14
N GLY A 415 40.07 -41.54 42.61
CA GLY A 415 40.34 -40.77 41.39
C GLY A 415 39.67 -41.35 40.14
N GLU A 416 38.92 -42.45 40.27
CA GLU A 416 38.04 -43.02 39.25
C GLU A 416 36.58 -42.66 39.59
N TRP A 417 35.74 -42.43 38.59
CA TRP A 417 34.31 -42.12 38.76
C TRP A 417 33.49 -43.37 38.49
N LEU A 418 32.90 -43.94 39.55
CA LEU A 418 32.23 -45.23 39.53
C LEU A 418 30.73 -45.07 39.78
N CYS A 419 29.90 -45.77 39.02
CA CYS A 419 28.47 -45.93 39.32
C CYS A 419 28.27 -46.98 40.44
N ALA A 420 27.06 -47.01 41.00
CA ALA A 420 26.77 -47.79 42.21
C ALA A 420 27.16 -49.28 42.13
N ASP A 421 26.97 -49.92 40.97
CA ASP A 421 27.26 -51.36 40.76
C ASP A 421 28.76 -51.69 40.73
N TYR A 422 29.63 -50.69 40.57
CA TYR A 422 31.10 -50.84 40.51
C TYR A 422 31.82 -50.20 41.69
N LEU A 423 31.09 -49.51 42.58
CA LEU A 423 31.63 -49.15 43.88
C LEU A 423 31.96 -50.43 44.66
N PRO A 424 33.08 -50.50 45.40
CA PRO A 424 33.33 -51.63 46.27
C PRO A 424 32.19 -51.76 47.28
N ASP A 425 31.80 -52.99 47.60
CA ASP A 425 30.90 -53.26 48.72
C ASP A 425 31.37 -52.45 49.93
N PRO A 426 30.48 -51.71 50.62
CA PRO A 426 30.87 -50.94 51.79
C PRO A 426 31.53 -51.89 52.78
N VAL A 427 32.75 -51.54 53.20
CA VAL A 427 33.52 -52.34 54.15
C VAL A 427 32.62 -52.61 55.35
N ASP A 428 32.41 -53.90 55.65
CA ASP A 428 31.50 -54.37 56.68
C ASP A 428 31.96 -53.87 58.05
N ASP A 429 31.46 -52.69 58.45
CA ASP A 429 31.92 -51.90 59.60
C ASP A 429 31.46 -52.50 60.96
N ASP A 430 30.88 -53.71 60.89
CA ASP A 430 30.55 -54.62 61.99
C ASP A 430 31.81 -55.36 62.54
N ASP A 431 33.04 -54.98 62.17
CA ASP A 431 34.25 -55.30 62.94
C ASP A 431 34.47 -54.29 64.09
N PRO A 432 34.10 -54.61 65.35
CA PRO A 432 34.23 -53.70 66.48
C PRO A 432 35.69 -53.37 66.86
N SER A 433 36.69 -53.99 66.22
CA SER A 433 38.10 -53.61 66.40
C SER A 433 38.49 -52.34 65.64
N LEU A 434 37.81 -52.00 64.53
CA LEU A 434 38.10 -50.84 63.69
C LEU A 434 37.32 -49.57 64.09
N ALA A 435 36.13 -49.71 64.68
CA ALA A 435 35.31 -48.59 65.12
C ALA A 435 36.03 -47.60 66.07
N ASN A 436 37.00 -48.07 66.87
CA ASN A 436 37.84 -47.22 67.73
C ASN A 436 39.12 -46.69 67.03
N ALA A 437 39.56 -47.29 65.93
CA ALA A 437 40.83 -46.94 65.29
C ALA A 437 40.81 -45.50 64.74
N HIS A 438 39.71 -45.07 64.11
CA HIS A 438 39.58 -43.71 63.60
C HIS A 438 39.51 -42.66 64.72
N VAL A 439 38.87 -42.99 65.86
CA VAL A 439 38.80 -42.11 67.04
C VAL A 439 40.18 -41.95 67.66
N LEU A 440 40.90 -43.06 67.88
CA LEU A 440 42.25 -43.06 68.42
C LEU A 440 43.24 -42.34 67.50
N ALA A 441 43.15 -42.53 66.18
CA ALA A 441 43.98 -41.82 65.21
C ALA A 441 43.70 -40.31 65.20
N ARG A 442 42.42 -39.90 65.24
CA ARG A 442 42.01 -38.49 65.31
C ARG A 442 42.50 -37.81 66.60
N ASP A 443 42.38 -38.49 67.72
CA ASP A 443 42.75 -37.94 69.02
C ASP A 443 44.28 -37.95 69.21
N TRP A 444 45.00 -38.93 68.63
CA TRP A 444 46.47 -38.90 68.51
C TRP A 444 46.96 -37.76 67.62
N PHE A 445 46.34 -37.55 66.45
CA PHE A 445 46.67 -36.43 65.56
C PHE A 445 46.46 -35.08 66.25
N ARG A 446 45.36 -34.91 66.99
CA ARG A 446 45.12 -33.71 67.81
C ARG A 446 46.16 -33.53 68.91
N TYR A 447 46.60 -34.62 69.55
CA TYR A 447 47.68 -34.57 70.54
C TYR A 447 49.00 -34.09 69.91
N GLU A 448 49.43 -34.68 68.78
CA GLU A 448 50.67 -34.25 68.10
C GLU A 448 50.59 -32.82 67.58
N MET A 449 49.46 -32.40 67.00
CA MET A 449 49.27 -31.00 66.58
C MET A 449 49.36 -30.03 67.77
N SER A 450 48.78 -30.36 68.94
CA SER A 450 48.91 -29.52 70.14
C SER A 450 50.35 -29.46 70.67
N ALA A 451 51.14 -30.53 70.50
CA ALA A 451 52.55 -30.56 70.86
C ALA A 451 53.40 -29.69 69.91
N ILE A 452 53.09 -29.70 68.61
CA ILE A 452 53.70 -28.83 67.60
C ILE A 452 53.38 -27.35 67.89
N GLU A 453 52.13 -27.02 68.20
CA GLU A 453 51.73 -25.65 68.60
C GLU A 453 52.51 -25.15 69.82
N LEU A 454 52.70 -26.02 70.83
CA LEU A 454 53.51 -25.73 72.02
C LEU A 454 54.99 -25.46 71.71
N GLU A 455 55.59 -26.21 70.77
CA GLU A 455 56.95 -25.93 70.30
C GLU A 455 57.03 -24.64 69.47
N VAL A 456 56.09 -24.41 68.55
CA VAL A 456 56.01 -23.16 67.76
C VAL A 456 55.92 -21.95 68.68
N ALA A 457 55.09 -22.01 69.74
CA ALA A 457 55.00 -20.94 70.74
C ALA A 457 56.32 -20.71 71.49
N LYS A 458 57.08 -21.76 71.84
CA LYS A 458 58.43 -21.62 72.44
C LYS A 458 59.41 -20.93 71.49
N TRP A 459 59.40 -21.30 70.22
CA TRP A 459 60.27 -20.70 69.20
C TRP A 459 59.90 -19.23 68.91
N GLN A 460 58.61 -18.90 68.88
CA GLN A 460 58.14 -17.52 68.78
C GLN A 460 58.61 -16.68 69.98
N ALA A 461 58.40 -17.15 71.21
CA ALA A 461 58.86 -16.46 72.42
C ALA A 461 60.41 -16.37 72.52
N ALA A 462 61.16 -17.34 71.97
CA ALA A 462 62.61 -17.24 71.81
C ALA A 462 63.00 -16.15 70.80
N GLY A 463 62.31 -16.10 69.64
CA GLY A 463 62.51 -15.07 68.63
C GLY A 463 62.16 -13.65 69.11
N GLU A 464 61.13 -13.51 69.94
CA GLU A 464 60.77 -12.23 70.57
C GLU A 464 61.83 -11.76 71.55
N ARG A 465 62.29 -12.61 72.48
CA ARG A 465 63.41 -12.28 73.39
C ARG A 465 64.67 -11.89 72.62
N ALA A 466 64.99 -12.59 71.52
CA ALA A 466 66.12 -12.24 70.66
C ALA A 466 65.93 -10.91 69.91
N ARG A 467 64.69 -10.51 69.59
CA ARG A 467 64.37 -9.18 69.03
C ARG A 467 64.47 -8.09 70.08
N GLU A 468 63.94 -8.30 71.28
CA GLU A 468 64.04 -7.36 72.41
C GLU A 468 65.49 -7.13 72.82
N GLU A 469 66.30 -8.18 72.91
CA GLU A 469 67.72 -8.08 73.26
C GLU A 469 68.54 -7.36 72.17
N ARG A 470 68.21 -7.57 70.89
CA ARG A 470 68.79 -6.82 69.78
C ARG A 470 68.41 -5.33 69.86
N LEU A 471 67.13 -5.02 70.08
CA LEU A 471 66.65 -3.65 70.27
C LEU A 471 67.26 -2.99 71.52
N ARG A 472 67.53 -3.75 72.58
CA ARG A 472 68.23 -3.27 73.78
C ARG A 472 69.67 -2.88 73.43
N HIS A 473 70.39 -3.75 72.73
CA HIS A 473 71.75 -3.44 72.24
C HIS A 473 71.79 -2.29 71.24
N GLU A 474 70.80 -2.14 70.36
CA GLU A 474 70.69 -1.00 69.45
C GLU A 474 70.45 0.31 70.21
N ARG A 475 69.62 0.31 71.27
CA ARG A 475 69.45 1.48 72.16
C ARG A 475 70.72 1.82 72.93
N GLU A 476 71.37 0.83 73.55
CA GLU A 476 72.66 1.00 74.23
C GLU A 476 73.75 1.52 73.27
N ALA A 477 73.75 1.05 72.02
CA ALA A 477 74.68 1.51 70.99
C ALA A 477 74.34 2.90 70.44
N ALA A 478 73.07 3.32 70.45
CA ALA A 478 72.64 4.68 70.07
C ALA A 478 72.82 5.71 71.20
N GLU A 479 72.76 5.29 72.46
CA GLU A 479 73.07 6.15 73.61
C GLU A 479 74.58 6.31 73.83
N ARG A 480 75.41 5.32 73.45
CA ARG A 480 76.87 5.38 73.61
C ARG A 480 77.50 6.62 72.93
N PRO A 481 77.20 6.99 71.67
CA PRO A 481 77.64 8.25 71.08
C PRO A 481 77.15 9.49 71.84
N ARG A 482 75.88 9.52 72.30
CA ARG A 482 75.34 10.67 73.06
C ARG A 482 76.07 10.87 74.40
N LEU A 483 76.44 9.78 75.08
CA LEU A 483 77.26 9.80 76.30
C LEU A 483 78.74 10.14 76.03
N GLU A 484 79.25 9.84 74.84
CA GLU A 484 80.61 10.21 74.41
C GLU A 484 80.71 11.67 73.93
N ASP A 485 79.68 12.21 73.26
CA ASP A 485 79.58 13.62 72.87
C ASP A 485 79.39 14.55 74.08
N LEU A 486 78.58 14.13 75.06
CA LEU A 486 78.50 14.80 76.38
C LEU A 486 79.84 14.78 77.14
N ARG A 487 80.79 13.90 76.76
CA ARG A 487 82.17 13.87 77.28
C ARG A 487 83.20 14.61 76.42
N ARG A 488 82.85 15.06 75.20
CA ARG A 488 83.80 15.71 74.25
C ARG A 488 83.46 17.15 73.86
N GLY A 489 82.50 17.79 74.51
CA GLY A 489 82.25 19.22 74.40
C GLY A 489 83.37 20.09 75.00
N SER A 490 84.52 20.22 74.34
CA SER A 490 85.57 21.19 74.73
C SER A 490 86.51 21.56 73.57
N LEU A 491 86.46 22.85 73.21
CA LEU A 491 87.36 23.66 72.38
C LEU A 491 87.16 23.70 70.83
N PRO A 492 87.08 24.91 70.24
CA PRO A 492 87.13 25.19 68.79
C PRO A 492 88.60 25.53 68.39
N PRO A 493 88.92 26.20 67.25
CA PRO A 493 88.17 26.52 66.02
C PRO A 493 88.86 25.84 64.78
N CYS A 494 88.62 26.14 63.49
CA CYS A 494 88.97 27.39 62.81
C CYS A 494 88.46 27.45 61.35
N SER A 495 88.32 28.67 60.85
CA SER A 495 87.72 29.07 59.57
C SER A 495 88.65 29.00 58.35
N CYS A 496 88.08 28.72 57.17
CA CYS A 496 88.16 29.54 55.92
C CYS A 496 87.25 28.86 54.86
N ALA A 497 86.12 29.45 54.43
CA ALA A 497 85.99 30.38 53.29
C ALA A 497 86.34 29.73 51.92
N CYS A 498 85.56 29.78 50.82
CA CYS A 498 84.26 30.38 50.44
C CYS A 498 83.83 29.77 49.06
N ALA A 499 82.63 29.87 48.45
CA ALA A 499 81.28 30.37 48.79
C ALA A 499 80.24 29.88 47.72
N HIS A 500 79.01 30.44 47.73
CA HIS A 500 77.91 30.41 46.72
C HIS A 500 76.81 29.31 46.82
N GLY A 501 75.54 29.77 46.92
CA GLY A 501 74.32 28.97 46.63
C GLY A 501 73.21 29.00 47.70
N TYR A 502 72.30 29.98 47.65
CA TYR A 502 70.97 30.03 48.32
C TYR A 502 69.88 29.64 47.28
N PRO A 503 68.57 29.46 47.61
CA PRO A 503 67.90 28.59 48.61
C PRO A 503 66.63 27.94 47.96
N PRO A 504 65.44 27.93 48.60
CA PRO A 504 64.90 27.08 49.68
C PRO A 504 64.10 25.87 49.06
N ASP A 505 63.37 24.99 49.75
CA ASP A 505 62.33 25.24 50.74
C ASP A 505 61.97 24.05 51.64
N MET A 506 61.23 24.38 52.70
CA MET A 506 60.82 23.52 53.82
C MET A 506 59.35 22.99 53.59
N PRO A 507 58.65 22.41 54.59
CA PRO A 507 58.91 21.06 55.10
C PRO A 507 57.62 20.23 55.35
N THR A 508 57.77 19.03 55.93
CA THR A 508 56.78 18.39 56.85
C THR A 508 55.41 17.93 56.25
N PRO A 509 54.48 17.33 57.02
CA PRO A 509 54.66 16.03 57.70
C PRO A 509 53.40 15.12 57.82
N VAL A 510 53.56 13.98 58.52
CA VAL A 510 52.63 13.08 59.27
C VAL A 510 51.18 12.77 58.80
N ASP A 511 50.74 11.61 59.29
CA ASP A 511 49.36 11.17 59.60
C ASP A 511 48.42 10.86 58.41
N GLY A 512 47.50 9.89 58.52
CA GLY A 512 47.29 8.95 59.62
C GLY A 512 45.81 8.56 59.79
N LEU A 513 45.57 7.26 59.97
CA LEU A 513 44.42 6.65 60.64
C LEU A 513 43.00 6.76 60.04
N THR A 514 42.25 5.66 60.29
CA THR A 514 40.78 5.54 60.39
C THR A 514 39.92 5.77 59.13
N SER A 515 38.70 5.25 58.99
CA SER A 515 37.91 4.11 59.54
C SER A 515 36.44 4.40 59.18
N ALA A 516 35.59 3.37 59.21
CA ALA A 516 34.13 3.45 59.41
C ALA A 516 33.19 3.91 58.26
N ALA A 517 32.47 2.90 57.74
CA ALA A 517 31.00 2.74 57.87
C ALA A 517 30.01 3.33 56.84
N ALA A 518 28.95 2.52 56.64
CA ALA A 518 27.56 2.85 56.27
C ALA A 518 27.23 3.34 54.84
N ALA A 519 26.80 2.38 54.00
CA ALA A 519 25.45 2.22 53.39
C ALA A 519 24.44 3.42 53.37
N PRO A 520 23.31 3.28 52.64
CA PRO A 520 23.13 2.90 51.24
C PRO A 520 22.31 3.96 50.48
N LEU A 521 22.26 3.93 49.14
CA LEU A 521 21.24 4.66 48.39
C LEU A 521 20.75 3.88 47.16
N ALA A 522 19.43 3.91 46.96
CA ALA A 522 18.72 3.19 45.92
C ALA A 522 18.18 4.14 44.85
N ALA A 523 17.54 3.52 43.84
CA ALA A 523 16.63 4.12 42.86
C ALA A 523 17.24 5.00 41.75
N THR A 524 17.10 4.49 40.51
CA THR A 524 16.30 5.17 39.48
C THR A 524 15.74 4.13 38.51
N ALA A 525 14.48 3.74 38.73
CA ALA A 525 13.66 3.14 37.69
C ALA A 525 12.91 4.26 36.95
N THR A 526 12.85 4.19 35.63
CA THR A 526 12.02 5.09 34.80
C THR A 526 11.14 4.22 33.90
N PRO A 527 9.81 4.32 34.00
CA PRO A 527 8.91 3.56 33.13
C PRO A 527 8.68 4.27 31.80
N CYS A 528 8.63 3.51 30.70
CA CYS A 528 7.97 3.98 29.48
C CYS A 528 6.56 3.40 29.41
N GLN A 529 5.59 4.28 29.20
CA GLN A 529 4.20 3.93 28.91
C GLN A 529 4.01 3.82 27.40
N THR A 530 3.44 2.71 26.96
CA THR A 530 2.48 2.61 25.84
C THR A 530 1.48 1.50 26.21
N GLY A 531 0.22 1.54 25.80
CA GLY A 531 -0.43 2.53 24.96
C GLY A 531 -1.51 1.92 24.06
N ALA A 532 -2.45 1.19 24.64
CA ALA A 532 -3.71 0.74 24.04
C ALA A 532 -4.75 0.57 25.16
#